data_AF-C0BU20-F1
#
_entry.id   AF-C0BU20-F1
#
_cell.length_a   1.000
_cell.length_b   1.000
_cell.length_c   1.000
_cell.angle_alpha   90.00
_cell.angle_beta   90.00
_cell.angle_gamma   90.00
#
_symmetry.space_group_name_H-M   'P 1'
#
loop_
_entity.id
_entity.type
_entity.pdbx_description
1 polymer ?
#
loop_
_entity_poly.entity_id
_entity_poly.type
_entity_poly.pdbx_seq_one_letter_code
_entity_poly.pdbx_strand_id
1 'polypeptide(L)'
;MKDRQALAVAKALWTKRDELAREYDISPTLLLADSTIIEVAERKPHNAAQFRAVRSINERVRIQAGAEQEKMFERYAPIQRKIKPSMWKRIIQQALDLPESEWPVIESGNPQNQEAQSISAPRATRVWRERYPERLATLDKARKMVAQIAEDTRTPADVIIKPQYLRNLCWTDEPQKRDVAQFLTEQGARAWQVALVAESVSRAIM
;
A
#
# COMPACT_ATOMS: atom_id res chain seq x y z
N MET A 1 4.44 11.63 6.13
CA MET A 1 5.57 12.23 5.39
C MET A 1 5.03 12.94 4.15
N LYS A 2 5.16 14.26 4.04
CA LYS A 2 4.64 15.09 2.92
C LYS A 2 5.74 15.72 2.06
N ASP A 3 6.99 15.43 2.37
CA ASP A 3 8.16 16.02 1.72
C ASP A 3 8.65 15.09 0.59
N ARG A 4 8.71 15.63 -0.64
CA ARG A 4 9.08 14.89 -1.86
C ARG A 4 10.54 14.45 -1.87
N GLN A 5 11.45 15.29 -1.37
CA GLN A 5 12.87 14.96 -1.30
C GLN A 5 13.09 13.87 -0.24
N ALA A 6 12.40 13.99 0.89
CA ALA A 6 12.41 12.95 1.91
C ALA A 6 11.92 11.60 1.33
N LEU A 7 10.87 11.60 0.50
CA LEU A 7 10.42 10.39 -0.19
C LEU A 7 11.42 9.85 -1.21
N ALA A 8 12.19 10.71 -1.87
CA ALA A 8 13.28 10.29 -2.75
C ALA A 8 14.34 9.52 -1.95
N VAL A 9 14.74 10.02 -0.77
CA VAL A 9 15.66 9.33 0.15
C VAL A 9 15.08 7.99 0.61
N ALA A 10 13.81 7.96 1.03
CA ALA A 10 13.16 6.73 1.46
C ALA A 10 13.07 5.68 0.34
N LYS A 11 12.72 6.11 -0.88
CA LYS A 11 12.68 5.25 -2.08
C LYS A 11 14.05 4.67 -2.40
N ALA A 12 15.10 5.50 -2.37
CA ALA A 12 16.47 5.07 -2.66
C ALA A 12 16.96 4.04 -1.63
N LEU A 13 16.75 4.30 -0.34
CA LEU A 13 17.09 3.37 0.73
C LEU A 13 16.32 2.05 0.62
N TRP A 14 15.01 2.10 0.37
CA TRP A 14 14.18 0.90 0.20
C TRP A 14 14.66 0.06 -0.99
N THR A 15 14.90 0.70 -2.14
CA THR A 15 15.35 0.02 -3.37
C THR A 15 16.68 -0.67 -3.11
N LYS A 16 17.65 0.04 -2.51
CA LYS A 16 18.95 -0.56 -2.25
C LYS A 16 18.89 -1.69 -1.22
N ARG A 17 18.04 -1.54 -0.20
CA ARG A 17 17.80 -2.59 0.78
C ARG A 17 17.24 -3.84 0.14
N ASP A 18 16.27 -3.71 -0.76
CA ASP A 18 15.64 -4.83 -1.45
C ASP A 18 16.61 -5.56 -2.39
N GLU A 19 17.47 -4.82 -3.10
CA GLU A 19 18.56 -5.40 -3.90
C GLU A 19 19.51 -6.26 -3.05
N LEU A 20 19.98 -5.74 -1.92
CA LEU A 20 20.91 -6.44 -1.04
C LEU A 20 20.23 -7.63 -0.33
N ALA A 21 18.97 -7.46 0.07
CA ALA A 21 18.18 -8.53 0.65
C ALA A 21 18.08 -9.73 -0.29
N ARG A 22 17.83 -9.47 -1.58
CA ARG A 22 17.82 -10.50 -2.63
C ARG A 22 19.21 -11.10 -2.89
N GLU A 23 20.26 -10.28 -2.93
CA GLU A 23 21.64 -10.73 -3.15
C GLU A 23 22.15 -11.65 -2.04
N TYR A 24 21.84 -11.31 -0.78
CA TYR A 24 22.34 -12.02 0.40
C TYR A 24 21.33 -13.02 0.99
N ASP A 25 20.19 -13.24 0.33
CA ASP A 25 19.10 -14.11 0.76
C ASP A 25 18.71 -13.90 2.24
N ILE A 26 18.34 -12.66 2.56
CA ILE A 26 17.98 -12.23 3.91
C ILE A 26 16.78 -11.30 3.87
N SER A 27 15.92 -11.36 4.89
CA SER A 27 14.79 -10.42 5.02
C SER A 27 15.28 -8.95 4.95
N PRO A 28 14.66 -8.09 4.11
CA PRO A 28 15.04 -6.69 4.00
C PRO A 28 15.07 -5.94 5.33
N THR A 29 14.09 -6.20 6.20
CA THR A 29 13.96 -5.52 7.50
C THR A 29 15.07 -5.88 8.48
N LEU A 30 15.80 -7.00 8.25
CA LEU A 30 16.99 -7.35 9.02
C LEU A 30 18.23 -6.56 8.57
N LEU A 31 18.24 -5.99 7.36
CA LEU A 31 19.36 -5.16 6.88
C LEU A 31 19.23 -3.70 7.29
N LEU A 32 18.01 -3.17 7.19
CA LEU A 32 17.69 -1.80 7.55
C LEU A 32 16.20 -1.72 7.93
N ALA A 33 15.91 -1.28 9.16
CA ALA A 33 14.54 -1.19 9.66
C ALA A 33 13.75 -0.07 8.96
N ASP A 34 12.44 -0.25 8.82
CA ASP A 34 11.56 0.77 8.20
C ASP A 34 11.58 2.09 9.00
N SER A 35 11.62 2.00 10.34
CA SER A 35 11.74 3.17 11.21
C SER A 35 13.01 3.98 10.95
N THR A 36 14.14 3.28 10.69
CA THR A 36 15.41 3.90 10.34
C THR A 36 15.34 4.61 8.99
N ILE A 37 14.66 4.02 7.98
CA ILE A 37 14.47 4.66 6.67
C ILE A 37 13.71 5.98 6.84
N ILE A 38 12.63 5.98 7.62
CA ILE A 38 11.83 7.20 7.87
C ILE A 38 12.64 8.24 8.64
N GLU A 39 13.31 7.85 9.73
CA GLU A 39 14.12 8.76 10.55
C GLU A 39 15.20 9.47 9.71
N VAL A 40 15.90 8.72 8.85
CA VAL A 40 16.95 9.25 7.99
C VAL A 40 16.38 10.14 6.91
N ALA A 41 15.25 9.75 6.32
CA ALA A 41 14.58 10.53 5.30
C ALA A 41 14.05 11.87 5.84
N GLU A 42 13.59 11.92 7.10
CA GLU A 42 13.19 13.15 7.77
C GLU A 42 14.38 14.04 8.12
N ARG A 43 15.47 13.45 8.67
CA ARG A 43 16.67 14.19 9.09
C ARG A 43 17.54 14.68 7.93
N LYS A 44 17.55 13.98 6.78
CA LYS A 44 18.36 14.29 5.59
C LYS A 44 19.83 14.61 5.90
N PRO A 45 20.65 13.65 6.35
CA PRO A 45 22.04 13.93 6.69
C PRO A 45 22.88 14.25 5.45
N HIS A 46 23.38 15.49 5.36
CA HIS A 46 24.19 16.00 4.23
C HIS A 46 25.70 15.79 4.41
N ASN A 47 26.13 15.35 5.59
CA ASN A 47 27.55 15.15 5.88
C ASN A 47 27.79 13.99 6.86
N ALA A 48 29.06 13.63 7.04
CA ALA A 48 29.46 12.50 7.87
C ALA A 48 29.11 12.67 9.36
N ALA A 49 29.16 13.90 9.89
CA ALA A 49 28.81 14.16 11.28
C ALA A 49 27.31 13.96 11.52
N GLN A 50 26.47 14.51 10.65
CA GLN A 50 25.02 14.34 10.69
C GLN A 50 24.62 12.86 10.50
N PHE A 51 25.29 12.14 9.59
CA PHE A 51 25.03 10.71 9.40
C PHE A 51 25.34 9.89 10.66
N ARG A 52 26.48 10.15 11.34
CA ARG A 52 26.85 9.46 12.59
C ARG A 52 25.92 9.77 13.75
N ALA A 53 25.31 10.96 13.76
CA ALA A 53 24.34 11.35 14.79
C ALA A 53 23.03 10.53 14.72
N VAL A 54 22.75 9.86 13.59
CA VAL A 54 21.60 8.96 13.47
C VAL A 54 22.02 7.55 13.89
N ARG A 55 21.84 7.22 15.17
CA ARG A 55 22.34 5.96 15.73
C ARG A 55 21.76 4.72 15.04
N SER A 56 20.47 4.76 14.72
CA SER A 56 19.70 3.63 14.17
C SER A 56 20.21 3.10 12.83
N ILE A 57 20.82 3.93 11.98
CA ILE A 57 21.39 3.52 10.68
C ILE A 57 22.86 3.07 10.79
N ASN A 58 23.53 3.40 11.89
CA ASN A 58 24.91 3.05 12.14
C ASN A 58 25.06 1.74 12.94
N GLU A 59 23.97 1.29 13.56
CA GLU A 59 23.93 0.05 14.33
C GLU A 59 23.24 -1.09 13.56
N ARG A 60 23.59 -2.32 13.94
CA ARG A 60 22.98 -3.51 13.38
C ARG A 60 21.55 -3.64 13.90
N VAL A 61 20.62 -4.00 13.01
CA VAL A 61 19.24 -4.32 13.41
C VAL A 61 19.24 -5.55 14.30
N ARG A 62 18.67 -5.41 15.50
CA ARG A 62 18.40 -6.52 16.43
C ARG A 62 16.90 -6.63 16.61
N ILE A 63 16.38 -7.83 16.39
CA ILE A 63 14.97 -8.13 16.67
C ILE A 63 14.87 -8.49 18.15
N GLN A 64 14.07 -7.74 18.90
CA GLN A 64 13.72 -8.07 20.27
C GLN A 64 12.53 -9.03 20.22
N ALA A 65 12.75 -10.28 20.62
CA ALA A 65 11.77 -11.36 20.54
C ALA A 65 11.93 -12.31 21.72
N GLY A 66 11.20 -13.43 21.75
CA GLY A 66 11.46 -14.48 22.74
C GLY A 66 12.89 -15.04 22.62
N ALA A 67 13.46 -15.54 23.72
CA ALA A 67 14.86 -15.96 23.80
C ALA A 67 15.31 -16.97 22.71
N GLU A 68 14.40 -17.84 22.25
CA GLU A 68 14.69 -18.79 21.16
C GLU A 68 14.71 -18.13 19.78
N GLN A 69 13.80 -17.19 19.53
CA GLN A 69 13.73 -16.45 18.27
C GLN A 69 14.90 -15.48 18.12
N GLU A 70 15.35 -14.86 19.22
CA GLU A 70 16.54 -14.00 19.20
C GLU A 70 17.79 -14.76 18.75
N LYS A 71 18.01 -15.97 19.28
CA LYS A 71 19.11 -16.85 18.86
C LYS A 71 19.04 -17.18 17.37
N MET A 72 17.82 -17.39 16.84
CA MET A 72 17.61 -17.63 15.42
C MET A 72 18.01 -16.42 14.57
N PHE A 73 17.61 -15.19 14.95
CA PHE A 73 17.95 -13.99 14.21
C PHE A 73 19.44 -13.63 14.27
N GLU A 74 20.11 -13.92 15.39
CA GLU A 74 21.56 -13.68 15.54
C GLU A 74 22.40 -14.50 14.54
N ARG A 75 21.87 -15.59 13.98
CA ARG A 75 22.51 -16.35 12.89
C ARG A 75 22.75 -15.50 11.63
N TYR A 76 21.94 -14.48 11.40
CA TYR A 76 22.07 -13.56 10.26
C TYR A 76 23.06 -12.42 10.52
N ALA A 77 23.58 -12.29 11.74
CA ALA A 77 24.51 -11.21 12.09
C ALA A 77 25.78 -11.17 11.22
N PRO A 78 26.39 -12.29 10.76
CA PRO A 78 27.51 -12.25 9.82
C PRO A 78 27.14 -11.57 8.48
N ILE A 79 25.94 -11.83 7.95
CA ILE A 79 25.44 -11.23 6.71
C ILE A 79 25.18 -9.74 6.92
N GLN A 80 24.50 -9.38 8.02
CA GLN A 80 24.25 -7.97 8.38
C GLN A 80 25.57 -7.17 8.46
N ARG A 81 26.66 -7.76 8.98
CA ARG A 81 27.97 -7.10 9.10
C ARG A 81 28.70 -6.89 7.77
N LYS A 82 28.34 -7.62 6.70
CA LYS A 82 28.89 -7.39 5.36
C LYS A 82 28.45 -6.03 4.82
N ILE A 83 27.25 -5.60 5.17
CA ILE A 83 26.67 -4.32 4.74
C ILE A 83 27.10 -3.23 5.71
N LYS A 84 27.95 -2.31 5.23
CA LYS A 84 28.53 -1.24 6.06
C LYS A 84 27.65 0.02 6.05
N PRO A 85 27.60 0.78 7.16
CA PRO A 85 26.89 2.07 7.21
C PRO A 85 27.33 3.07 6.13
N SER A 86 28.59 3.01 5.69
CA SER A 86 29.11 3.85 4.60
C SER A 86 28.36 3.66 3.28
N MET A 87 27.82 2.47 3.03
CA MET A 87 27.00 2.19 1.86
C MET A 87 25.71 3.00 1.92
N TRP A 88 24.99 2.97 3.05
CA TRP A 88 23.75 3.74 3.22
C TRP A 88 24.00 5.23 3.10
N LYS A 89 25.10 5.73 3.68
CA LYS A 89 25.53 7.13 3.52
C LYS A 89 25.64 7.52 2.04
N ARG A 90 26.24 6.67 1.20
CA ARG A 90 26.37 6.94 -0.24
C ARG A 90 25.00 7.01 -0.93
N ILE A 91 24.08 6.11 -0.59
CA ILE A 91 22.72 6.10 -1.18
C ILE A 91 21.94 7.35 -0.77
N ILE A 92 22.06 7.78 0.49
CA ILE A 92 21.41 9.01 0.96
C ILE A 92 21.95 10.21 0.21
N GLN A 93 23.28 10.31 0.05
CA GLN A 93 23.89 11.40 -0.71
C GLN A 93 23.39 11.42 -2.16
N GLN A 94 23.41 10.28 -2.84
CA GLN A 94 22.88 10.16 -4.20
C GLN A 94 21.43 10.60 -4.30
N ALA A 95 20.59 10.27 -3.32
CA ALA A 95 19.19 10.68 -3.29
C ALA A 95 18.99 12.18 -2.99
N LEU A 96 19.87 12.79 -2.19
CA LEU A 96 19.85 14.23 -1.91
C LEU A 96 20.34 15.05 -3.10
N ASP A 97 21.22 14.49 -3.92
CA ASP A 97 21.78 15.12 -5.13
C ASP A 97 20.83 15.03 -6.34
N LEU A 98 19.73 14.27 -6.25
CA LEU A 98 18.74 14.16 -7.33
C LEU A 98 18.04 15.50 -7.58
N PRO A 99 17.85 15.91 -8.85
CA PRO A 99 17.07 17.10 -9.17
C PRO A 99 15.60 16.91 -8.78
N GLU A 100 14.92 18.02 -8.47
CA GLU A 100 13.51 18.00 -8.03
C GLU A 100 12.54 17.36 -9.05
N SER A 101 12.90 17.39 -10.33
CA SER A 101 12.17 16.73 -11.42
C SER A 101 12.12 15.21 -11.27
N GLU A 102 13.11 14.60 -10.61
CA GLU A 102 13.21 13.14 -10.43
C GLU A 102 12.64 12.68 -9.08
N TRP A 103 12.27 13.62 -8.20
CA TRP A 103 11.68 13.25 -6.92
C TRP A 103 10.30 12.61 -7.10
N PRO A 104 9.97 11.58 -6.30
CA PRO A 104 8.65 10.98 -6.33
C PRO A 104 7.55 12.04 -6.22
N VAL A 105 6.55 11.93 -7.09
CA VAL A 105 5.37 12.76 -7.03
C VAL A 105 4.50 12.21 -5.91
N ILE A 106 4.22 13.04 -4.91
CA ILE A 106 3.19 12.71 -3.93
C ILE A 106 1.87 12.93 -4.64
N GLU A 107 1.07 11.88 -4.77
CA GLU A 107 -0.33 11.95 -5.21
C GLU A 107 -1.20 12.60 -4.11
N SER A 108 -0.75 13.72 -3.57
CA SER A 108 -1.47 14.49 -2.58
C SER A 108 -2.49 15.36 -3.31
N GLY A 109 -3.71 14.82 -3.41
CA GLY A 109 -4.90 15.64 -3.22
C GLY A 109 -5.55 16.27 -4.45
N ASN A 110 -5.12 15.97 -5.67
CA ASN A 110 -5.94 16.33 -6.84
C ASN A 110 -6.88 15.14 -7.18
N PRO A 111 -8.15 15.14 -6.75
CA PRO A 111 -9.07 14.03 -6.95
C PRO A 111 -9.28 13.68 -8.43
N GLN A 112 -9.15 14.67 -9.33
CA GLN A 112 -9.24 14.45 -10.78
C GLN A 112 -8.13 13.53 -11.31
N ASN A 113 -6.91 13.61 -10.77
CA ASN A 113 -5.83 12.69 -11.13
C ASN A 113 -6.00 11.32 -10.47
N GLN A 114 -6.62 11.24 -9.29
CA GLN A 114 -6.97 9.95 -8.68
C GLN A 114 -8.03 9.22 -9.50
N GLU A 115 -9.06 9.90 -10.01
CA GLU A 115 -10.06 9.29 -10.90
C GLU A 115 -9.47 8.92 -12.27
N ALA A 116 -8.55 9.72 -12.82
CA ALA A 116 -7.97 9.48 -14.14
C ALA A 116 -6.88 8.38 -14.17
N GLN A 117 -6.21 8.09 -13.05
CA GLN A 117 -5.12 7.11 -13.00
C GLN A 117 -5.42 5.87 -12.14
N SER A 118 -6.37 5.93 -11.19
CA SER A 118 -6.75 4.74 -10.43
C SER A 118 -7.79 3.91 -11.19
N ILE A 119 -7.39 2.69 -11.58
CA ILE A 119 -8.26 1.67 -12.19
C ILE A 119 -9.39 1.25 -11.20
N SER A 120 -9.31 1.65 -9.93
CA SER A 120 -10.09 1.08 -8.83
C SER A 120 -10.53 2.15 -7.83
N ALA A 121 -11.78 2.05 -7.40
CA ALA A 121 -12.43 3.00 -6.51
C ALA A 121 -11.75 3.07 -5.12
N PRO A 122 -11.77 4.23 -4.46
CA PRO A 122 -11.09 4.41 -3.18
C PRO A 122 -11.64 3.47 -2.10
N ARG A 123 -10.76 2.84 -1.31
CA ARG A 123 -11.18 1.97 -0.20
C ARG A 123 -11.70 2.75 1.00
N ALA A 124 -11.18 3.96 1.21
CA ALA A 124 -11.48 4.78 2.37
C ALA A 124 -12.89 5.40 2.25
N THR A 125 -13.84 4.93 3.06
CA THR A 125 -15.23 5.44 3.10
C THR A 125 -15.29 6.95 3.31
N ARG A 126 -14.30 7.54 4.00
CA ARG A 126 -14.19 8.99 4.20
C ARG A 126 -14.17 9.77 2.87
N VAL A 127 -13.46 9.25 1.87
CA VAL A 127 -13.37 9.88 0.53
C VAL A 127 -14.73 9.92 -0.15
N TRP A 128 -15.51 8.85 -0.03
CA TRP A 128 -16.85 8.77 -0.59
C TRP A 128 -17.79 9.75 0.10
N ARG A 129 -17.78 9.78 1.44
CA ARG A 129 -18.66 10.66 2.21
C ARG A 129 -18.38 12.15 1.97
N GLU A 130 -17.11 12.52 1.90
CA GLU A 130 -16.71 13.93 1.74
C GLU A 130 -16.87 14.43 0.30
N ARG A 131 -16.71 13.57 -0.72
CA ARG A 131 -16.65 14.01 -2.13
C ARG A 131 -17.78 13.49 -3.01
N TYR A 132 -18.32 12.31 -2.73
CA TYR A 132 -19.31 11.63 -3.59
C TYR A 132 -20.41 10.95 -2.76
N PRO A 133 -21.23 11.72 -2.03
CA PRO A 133 -22.27 11.17 -1.15
C PRO A 133 -23.32 10.35 -1.92
N GLU A 134 -23.65 10.73 -3.15
CA GLU A 134 -24.60 9.99 -4.01
C GLU A 134 -24.06 8.61 -4.37
N ARG A 135 -22.78 8.52 -4.79
CA ARG A 135 -22.12 7.24 -5.09
C ARG A 135 -22.04 6.35 -3.85
N LEU A 136 -21.85 6.95 -2.66
CA LEU A 136 -21.86 6.22 -1.40
C LEU A 136 -23.24 5.63 -1.09
N ALA A 137 -24.32 6.38 -1.31
CA ALA A 137 -25.68 5.90 -1.09
C ALA A 137 -25.98 4.66 -1.96
N THR A 138 -25.58 4.69 -3.24
CA THR A 138 -25.70 3.54 -4.15
C THR A 138 -24.86 2.35 -3.68
N LEU A 139 -23.62 2.58 -3.23
CA LEU A 139 -22.78 1.53 -2.68
C LEU A 139 -23.39 0.89 -1.42
N ASP A 140 -24.01 1.68 -0.56
CA ASP A 140 -24.67 1.16 0.65
C ASP A 140 -25.92 0.34 0.32
N LYS A 141 -26.69 0.71 -0.72
CA LYS A 141 -27.78 -0.14 -1.26
C LYS A 141 -27.25 -1.49 -1.74
N ALA A 142 -26.18 -1.49 -2.55
CA ALA A 142 -25.56 -2.72 -3.05
C ALA A 142 -25.01 -3.59 -1.91
N ARG A 143 -24.38 -2.99 -0.90
CA ARG A 143 -23.86 -3.71 0.28
C ARG A 143 -24.98 -4.36 1.10
N LYS A 144 -26.09 -3.66 1.32
CA LYS A 144 -27.26 -4.22 2.01
C LYS A 144 -27.80 -5.45 1.28
N MET A 145 -27.88 -5.38 -0.05
CA MET A 145 -28.33 -6.51 -0.85
C MET A 145 -27.39 -7.72 -0.74
N VAL A 146 -26.07 -7.49 -0.81
CA VAL A 146 -25.10 -8.57 -0.64
C VAL A 146 -25.11 -9.14 0.79
N ALA A 147 -25.36 -8.31 1.80
CA ALA A 147 -25.53 -8.77 3.18
C ALA A 147 -26.77 -9.68 3.32
N GLN A 148 -27.88 -9.34 2.66
CA GLN A 148 -29.07 -10.21 2.65
C GLN A 148 -28.76 -11.57 2.00
N ILE A 149 -28.10 -11.58 0.83
CA ILE A 149 -27.67 -12.83 0.17
C ILE A 149 -26.73 -13.63 1.08
N ALA A 150 -25.85 -12.96 1.82
CA ALA A 150 -24.95 -13.58 2.79
C ALA A 150 -25.71 -14.30 3.92
N GLU A 151 -26.74 -13.67 4.46
CA GLU A 151 -27.62 -14.26 5.46
C GLU A 151 -28.39 -15.46 4.88
N ASP A 152 -29.02 -15.30 3.72
CA ASP A 152 -29.85 -16.33 3.09
C ASP A 152 -29.05 -17.60 2.74
N THR A 153 -27.83 -17.41 2.22
CA THR A 153 -26.93 -18.50 1.84
C THR A 153 -26.02 -18.98 2.97
N ARG A 154 -26.10 -18.36 4.16
CA ARG A 154 -25.22 -18.64 5.31
C ARG A 154 -23.74 -18.63 4.93
N THR A 155 -23.34 -17.68 4.09
CA THR A 155 -21.98 -17.54 3.58
C THR A 155 -21.48 -16.12 3.87
N PRO A 156 -20.26 -15.93 4.41
CA PRO A 156 -19.72 -14.60 4.65
C PRO A 156 -19.71 -13.74 3.38
N ALA A 157 -20.12 -12.47 3.50
CA ALA A 157 -20.28 -11.56 2.37
C ALA A 157 -18.99 -11.36 1.55
N ASP A 158 -17.83 -11.43 2.20
CA ASP A 158 -16.50 -11.34 1.57
C ASP A 158 -16.11 -12.59 0.76
N VAL A 159 -16.73 -13.73 1.04
CA VAL A 159 -16.61 -14.97 0.24
C VAL A 159 -17.56 -14.91 -0.97
N ILE A 160 -18.75 -14.35 -0.80
CA ILE A 160 -19.73 -14.18 -1.89
C ILE A 160 -19.18 -13.25 -2.97
N ILE A 161 -18.64 -12.10 -2.58
CA ILE A 161 -18.08 -11.16 -3.53
C ILE A 161 -17.00 -10.30 -2.88
N LYS A 162 -15.90 -10.05 -3.60
CA LYS A 162 -14.85 -9.15 -3.12
C LYS A 162 -15.45 -7.75 -2.93
N PRO A 163 -15.36 -7.13 -1.73
CA PRO A 163 -15.95 -5.81 -1.49
C PRO A 163 -15.45 -4.71 -2.43
N GLN A 164 -14.27 -4.88 -3.02
CA GLN A 164 -13.73 -3.95 -4.01
C GLN A 164 -14.51 -3.94 -5.33
N TYR A 165 -15.13 -5.07 -5.73
CA TYR A 165 -15.91 -5.12 -6.96
C TYR A 165 -17.17 -4.25 -6.86
N LEU A 166 -17.83 -4.29 -5.70
CA LEU A 166 -18.97 -3.40 -5.41
C LEU A 166 -18.55 -1.93 -5.38
N ARG A 167 -17.39 -1.62 -4.79
CA ARG A 167 -16.84 -0.25 -4.82
C ARG A 167 -16.59 0.20 -6.26
N ASN A 168 -15.97 -0.63 -7.09
CA ASN A 168 -15.68 -0.28 -8.49
C ASN A 168 -16.96 -0.14 -9.33
N LEU A 169 -17.97 -0.96 -9.04
CA LEU A 169 -19.28 -0.90 -9.69
C LEU A 169 -19.98 0.43 -9.42
N CYS A 170 -19.97 0.88 -8.16
CA CYS A 170 -20.64 2.11 -7.73
C CYS A 170 -19.78 3.38 -7.93
N TRP A 171 -18.56 3.24 -8.47
CA TRP A 171 -17.66 4.38 -8.73
C TRP A 171 -17.91 4.99 -10.11
N THR A 172 -19.12 5.48 -10.30
CA THR A 172 -19.63 6.06 -11.54
C THR A 172 -20.81 6.95 -11.23
N ASP A 173 -21.08 7.95 -12.06
CA ASP A 173 -22.25 8.82 -11.91
C ASP A 173 -23.53 8.19 -12.50
N GLU A 174 -23.36 7.19 -13.37
CA GLU A 174 -24.46 6.49 -14.03
C GLU A 174 -24.47 4.97 -13.71
N PRO A 175 -24.71 4.56 -12.45
CA PRO A 175 -24.70 3.15 -12.07
C PRO A 175 -25.78 2.33 -12.79
N GLN A 176 -26.88 2.97 -13.16
CA GLN A 176 -28.03 2.32 -13.81
C GLN A 176 -27.77 1.88 -15.25
N LYS A 177 -26.79 2.50 -15.93
CA LYS A 177 -26.44 2.14 -17.31
C LYS A 177 -25.48 0.96 -17.40
N ARG A 178 -25.00 0.43 -16.27
CA ARG A 178 -24.02 -0.65 -16.25
C ARG A 178 -24.68 -2.02 -16.29
N ASP A 179 -24.17 -2.87 -17.18
CA ASP A 179 -24.37 -4.30 -17.04
C ASP A 179 -23.57 -4.81 -15.84
N VAL A 180 -24.27 -5.07 -14.74
CA VAL A 180 -23.66 -5.55 -13.49
C VAL A 180 -23.00 -6.91 -13.69
N ALA A 181 -23.62 -7.81 -14.45
CA ALA A 181 -23.09 -9.16 -14.65
C ALA A 181 -21.78 -9.10 -15.44
N GLN A 182 -21.79 -8.41 -16.58
CA GLN A 182 -20.60 -8.22 -17.40
C GLN A 182 -19.48 -7.53 -16.61
N PHE A 183 -19.81 -6.44 -15.90
CA PHE A 183 -18.83 -5.70 -15.10
C PHE A 183 -18.17 -6.57 -14.03
N LEU A 184 -18.96 -7.38 -13.31
CA LEU A 184 -18.42 -8.26 -12.28
C LEU A 184 -17.53 -9.35 -12.88
N THR A 185 -17.89 -9.91 -14.03
CA THR A 185 -17.05 -10.88 -14.76
C THR A 185 -15.72 -10.25 -15.17
N GLU A 186 -15.72 -9.04 -15.73
CA GLU A 186 -14.51 -8.30 -16.12
C GLU A 186 -13.61 -7.97 -14.92
N GLN A 187 -14.20 -7.73 -13.73
CA GLN A 187 -13.47 -7.55 -12.48
C GLN A 187 -12.86 -8.87 -11.93
N GLY A 188 -13.18 -10.01 -12.53
CA GLY A 188 -12.69 -11.33 -12.14
C GLY A 188 -13.56 -12.03 -11.09
N ALA A 189 -14.86 -11.71 -11.00
CA ALA A 189 -15.81 -12.50 -10.22
C ALA A 189 -16.06 -13.86 -10.91
N ARG A 190 -16.15 -14.92 -10.12
CA ARG A 190 -16.43 -16.27 -10.62
C ARG A 190 -17.87 -16.35 -11.13
N ALA A 191 -18.14 -17.22 -12.10
CA ALA A 191 -19.47 -17.38 -12.70
C ALA A 191 -20.60 -17.56 -11.66
N TRP A 192 -20.38 -18.37 -10.63
CA TRP A 192 -21.37 -18.57 -9.56
C TRP A 192 -21.62 -17.30 -8.71
N GLN A 193 -20.59 -16.48 -8.50
CA GLN A 193 -20.72 -15.21 -7.75
C GLN A 193 -21.56 -14.22 -8.56
N VAL A 194 -21.30 -14.14 -9.86
CA VAL A 194 -22.07 -13.29 -10.78
C VAL A 194 -23.52 -13.75 -10.83
N ALA A 195 -23.76 -15.04 -11.05
CA ALA A 195 -25.11 -15.60 -11.09
C ALA A 195 -25.91 -15.36 -9.80
N LEU A 196 -25.24 -15.42 -8.64
CA LEU A 196 -25.89 -15.22 -7.34
C LEU A 196 -26.20 -13.74 -7.03
N VAL A 197 -25.35 -12.81 -7.49
CA VAL A 197 -25.35 -11.42 -7.00
C VAL A 197 -25.85 -10.42 -8.03
N ALA A 198 -25.61 -10.64 -9.33
CA ALA A 198 -25.75 -9.61 -10.35
C ALA A 198 -27.17 -9.06 -10.48
N GLU A 199 -28.19 -9.93 -10.49
CA GLU A 199 -29.59 -9.51 -10.63
C GLU A 199 -30.06 -8.69 -9.42
N SER A 200 -29.82 -9.21 -8.21
CA SER A 200 -30.20 -8.55 -6.96
C SER A 200 -29.51 -7.20 -6.79
N VAL A 201 -28.20 -7.12 -7.12
CA VAL A 201 -27.46 -5.87 -7.07
C VAL A 201 -27.90 -4.91 -8.16
N SER A 202 -28.19 -5.37 -9.38
CA SER A 202 -28.73 -4.53 -10.46
C SER A 202 -30.05 -3.87 -10.04
N ARG A 203 -30.96 -4.63 -9.43
CA ARG A 203 -32.21 -4.08 -8.86
C ARG A 203 -31.98 -3.07 -7.73
N ALA A 204 -30.92 -3.24 -6.94
CA ALA A 204 -30.63 -2.35 -5.81
C ALA A 204 -29.99 -1.02 -6.22
N ILE A 205 -29.32 -0.96 -7.38
CA ILE A 205 -28.65 0.25 -7.88
C ILE A 205 -29.48 1.04 -8.90
N MET A 206 -30.53 0.42 -9.45
CA MET A 206 -31.63 1.11 -10.15
C MET A 206 -32.51 1.90 -9.16
#